data_AF-A0A850GLW1-F1
#
_entry.id   AF-A0A850GLW1-F1
#
_cell.length_a   1.000
_cell.length_b   1.000
_cell.length_c   1.000
_cell.angle_alpha   90.00
_cell.angle_beta   90.00
_cell.angle_gamma   90.00
#
_symmetry.space_group_name_H-M   'P 1'
#
loop_
_entity.id
_entity.type
_entity.pdbx_description
1 polymer ?
#
loop_
_entity_poly.entity_id
_entity_poly.type
_entity_poly.pdbx_seq_one_letter_code
_entity_poly.pdbx_strand_id
1 'polypeptide(L)'
;MPAATFARATHMFSYQLYNLLHVLGIILVFMAFGGWAFHGISGGTKETNKARALLAATHGVGILLIIIAGFGMLARVRSMQAGLPGWLHPKLFIWVLFAAAPAVFNRKPEWSKALWFLFPLLAAVSAYFAINHPGESGAAAPAASDEAAQTEAE
;
A
#
# COMPACT_ATOMS: atom_id res chain seq x y z
N MET A 1 28.03 -24.72 4.91
CA MET A 1 26.62 -24.26 4.81
C MET A 1 26.23 -23.10 5.76
N PRO A 2 27.03 -22.03 5.99
CA PRO A 2 26.55 -20.83 6.71
C PRO A 2 26.05 -19.70 5.79
N ALA A 3 26.62 -19.56 4.58
CA ALA A 3 26.36 -18.41 3.71
C ALA A 3 24.89 -18.26 3.27
N ALA A 4 24.21 -19.38 2.97
CA ALA A 4 22.80 -19.37 2.58
C ALA A 4 21.85 -18.93 3.73
N THR A 5 22.19 -19.28 4.97
CA THR A 5 21.43 -18.90 6.17
C THR A 5 21.59 -17.42 6.48
N PHE A 6 22.81 -16.87 6.36
CA PHE A 6 23.05 -15.44 6.52
C PHE A 6 22.37 -14.60 5.42
N ALA A 7 22.42 -15.04 4.16
CA ALA A 7 21.72 -14.37 3.05
C ALA A 7 20.19 -14.37 3.23
N ARG A 8 19.63 -15.45 3.78
CA ARG A 8 18.19 -15.52 4.10
C ARG A 8 17.81 -14.57 5.24
N ALA A 9 18.66 -14.46 6.27
CA ALA A 9 18.43 -13.59 7.42
C ALA A 9 18.50 -12.09 7.07
N THR A 10 19.40 -11.69 6.17
CA THR A 10 19.52 -10.29 5.69
C THR A 10 18.43 -9.90 4.67
N HIS A 11 17.78 -10.88 4.04
CA HIS A 11 16.67 -10.69 3.11
C HIS A 11 15.30 -10.55 3.81
N MET A 12 15.07 -11.36 4.86
CA MET A 12 14.29 -10.93 6.03
C MET A 12 14.99 -9.70 6.64
N PHE A 13 14.70 -9.09 7.77
CA PHE A 13 15.22 -7.74 8.11
C PHE A 13 14.93 -6.63 7.06
N SER A 14 15.45 -6.67 5.82
CA SER A 14 15.16 -5.71 4.75
C SER A 14 13.68 -5.67 4.38
N TYR A 15 13.01 -6.81 4.20
CA TYR A 15 11.56 -6.83 3.96
C TYR A 15 10.78 -6.21 5.12
N GLN A 16 11.16 -6.53 6.35
CA GLN A 16 10.54 -6.05 7.59
C GLN A 16 10.73 -4.54 7.75
N LEU A 17 11.89 -4.00 7.35
CA LEU A 17 12.12 -2.56 7.31
C LEU A 17 11.17 -1.87 6.33
N TYR A 18 11.02 -2.40 5.12
CA TYR A 18 10.05 -1.83 4.17
C TYR A 18 8.61 -1.96 4.68
N ASN A 19 8.24 -3.07 5.30
CA ASN A 19 6.91 -3.21 5.90
C ASN A 19 6.68 -2.18 7.02
N LEU A 20 7.66 -1.97 7.90
CA LEU A 20 7.61 -0.97 8.96
C LEU A 20 7.43 0.44 8.38
N LEU A 21 8.24 0.81 7.37
CA LEU A 21 8.14 2.11 6.71
C LEU A 21 6.79 2.29 5.99
N HIS A 22 6.25 1.24 5.38
CA HIS A 22 4.95 1.28 4.72
C HIS A 22 3.83 1.54 5.74
N VAL A 23 3.82 0.80 6.85
CA VAL A 23 2.84 0.97 7.94
C VAL A 23 2.98 2.35 8.60
N LEU A 24 4.21 2.80 8.85
CA LEU A 24 4.47 4.15 9.34
C LEU A 24 3.89 5.21 8.39
N GLY A 25 4.10 5.05 7.09
CA GLY A 25 3.52 5.94 6.09
C GLY A 25 1.99 5.99 6.14
N ILE A 26 1.33 4.83 6.29
CA ILE A 26 -0.13 4.74 6.47
C ILE A 26 -0.57 5.52 7.70
N ILE A 27 0.10 5.32 8.84
CA ILE A 27 -0.21 6.03 10.10
C ILE A 27 -0.13 7.55 9.90
N LEU A 28 0.93 8.04 9.25
CA LEU A 28 1.10 9.48 8.99
C LEU A 28 0.00 10.02 8.08
N VAL A 29 -0.35 9.31 7.00
CA VAL A 29 -1.45 9.72 6.10
C VAL A 29 -2.78 9.82 6.85
N PHE A 30 -3.12 8.81 7.65
CA PHE A 30 -4.38 8.80 8.41
C PHE A 30 -4.40 9.82 9.55
N MET A 31 -3.26 10.08 10.18
CA MET A 31 -3.12 11.16 11.15
C MET A 31 -3.40 12.52 10.50
N ALA A 32 -2.83 12.79 9.33
CA ALA A 32 -3.09 14.02 8.59
C ALA A 32 -4.55 14.15 8.14
N PHE A 33 -5.15 13.06 7.67
CA PHE A 33 -6.58 13.02 7.33
C PHE A 33 -7.48 13.33 8.52
N GLY A 34 -7.18 12.77 9.70
CA GLY A 34 -7.92 13.09 10.91
C GLY A 34 -7.87 14.57 11.25
N GLY A 35 -6.68 15.18 11.15
CA GLY A 35 -6.50 16.62 11.38
C GLY A 35 -7.32 17.50 10.41
N TRP A 36 -7.27 17.20 9.10
CA TRP A 36 -8.08 17.95 8.12
C TRP A 36 -9.58 17.73 8.28
N ALA A 37 -9.99 16.48 8.51
CA ALA A 37 -11.39 16.14 8.62
C ALA A 37 -12.02 16.79 9.87
N PHE A 38 -11.38 16.71 11.04
CA PHE A 38 -11.91 17.38 12.24
C PHE A 38 -11.93 18.90 12.10
N HIS A 39 -10.91 19.50 11.47
CA HIS A 39 -10.92 20.94 11.20
C HIS A 39 -12.11 21.34 10.32
N GLY A 40 -12.35 20.62 9.22
CA GLY A 40 -13.48 20.89 8.33
C GLY A 40 -14.85 20.60 8.98
N ILE A 41 -14.97 19.52 9.76
CA ILE A 41 -16.20 19.21 10.52
C ILE A 41 -16.50 20.32 11.55
N SER A 42 -15.47 20.94 12.10
CA SER A 42 -15.59 22.07 13.04
C SER A 42 -15.87 23.41 12.34
N GLY A 43 -16.12 23.41 11.02
CA GLY A 43 -16.40 24.60 10.23
C GLY A 43 -15.15 25.37 9.76
N GLY A 44 -13.97 24.77 9.92
CA GLY A 44 -12.71 25.37 9.49
C GLY A 44 -12.52 25.40 7.98
N THR A 45 -11.81 26.41 7.48
CA THR A 45 -11.44 26.56 6.07
C THR A 45 -9.92 26.43 5.89
N LYS A 46 -9.45 26.48 4.64
CA LYS A 46 -8.03 26.44 4.30
C LYS A 46 -7.25 27.63 4.92
N GLU A 47 -7.89 28.78 5.02
CA GLU A 47 -7.32 30.04 5.51
C GLU A 47 -7.20 30.04 7.04
N THR A 48 -8.10 29.34 7.74
CA THR A 48 -8.12 29.29 9.20
C THR A 48 -7.28 28.15 9.78
N ASN A 49 -6.79 27.23 8.94
CA ASN A 49 -6.00 26.09 9.39
C ASN A 49 -4.52 26.46 9.65
N LYS A 50 -4.19 26.79 10.91
CA LYS A 50 -2.81 27.07 11.35
C LYS A 50 -1.88 25.87 11.24
N ALA A 51 -2.42 24.65 11.30
CA ALA A 51 -1.64 23.40 11.20
C ALA A 51 -1.46 22.92 9.74
N ARG A 52 -1.93 23.67 8.73
CA ARG A 52 -1.95 23.22 7.33
C ARG A 52 -0.61 22.74 6.82
N ALA A 53 0.48 23.45 7.14
CA ALA A 53 1.82 23.08 6.70
C ALA A 53 2.29 21.77 7.34
N LEU A 54 2.01 21.57 8.63
CA LEU A 54 2.31 20.33 9.34
C LEU A 54 1.52 19.17 8.73
N LEU A 55 0.20 19.33 8.55
CA LEU A 55 -0.64 18.29 7.95
C LEU A 55 -0.19 17.93 6.52
N ALA A 56 0.18 18.93 5.71
CA ALA A 56 0.70 18.71 4.36
C ALA A 56 2.04 17.97 4.35
N ALA A 57 2.96 18.32 5.25
CA ALA A 57 4.25 17.66 5.38
C ALA A 57 4.08 16.21 5.87
N THR A 58 3.29 16.00 6.93
CA THR A 58 2.98 14.67 7.47
C THR A 58 2.35 13.77 6.42
N HIS A 59 1.39 14.29 5.66
CA HIS A 59 0.74 13.56 4.56
C HIS A 59 1.72 13.25 3.41
N GLY A 60 2.48 14.24 2.95
CA GLY A 60 3.44 14.07 1.85
C GLY A 60 4.52 13.05 2.17
N VAL A 61 5.10 13.11 3.37
CA VAL A 61 6.07 12.11 3.87
C VAL A 61 5.40 10.74 3.99
N GLY A 62 4.18 10.68 4.50
CA GLY A 62 3.42 9.43 4.61
C GLY A 62 3.22 8.75 3.25
N ILE A 63 2.76 9.49 2.24
CA ILE A 63 2.59 8.98 0.87
C ILE A 63 3.92 8.52 0.27
N LEU A 64 4.99 9.30 0.45
CA LEU A 64 6.32 8.94 -0.04
C LEU A 64 6.79 7.60 0.56
N LEU A 65 6.63 7.42 1.88
CA LEU A 65 6.97 6.19 2.57
C LEU A 65 6.12 5.00 2.08
N ILE A 66 4.80 5.18 1.91
CA ILE A 66 3.91 4.13 1.39
C ILE A 66 4.40 3.66 0.02
N ILE A 67 4.69 4.57 -0.91
CA ILE A 67 5.09 4.21 -2.27
C ILE A 67 6.47 3.55 -2.27
N ILE A 68 7.50 4.20 -1.72
CA ILE A 68 8.86 3.67 -1.73
C ILE A 68 8.93 2.32 -1.04
N ALA A 69 8.32 2.20 0.15
CA ALA A 69 8.39 0.98 0.91
C ALA A 69 7.47 -0.13 0.35
N GLY A 70 6.34 0.23 -0.25
CA GLY A 70 5.46 -0.72 -0.95
C GLY A 70 6.16 -1.38 -2.14
N PHE A 71 6.78 -0.58 -3.01
CA PHE A 71 7.61 -1.11 -4.10
C PHE A 71 8.88 -1.81 -3.61
N GLY A 72 9.45 -1.35 -2.50
CA GLY A 72 10.55 -2.03 -1.81
C GLY A 72 10.19 -3.46 -1.40
N MET A 73 9.01 -3.68 -0.82
CA MET A 73 8.52 -5.03 -0.50
C MET A 73 8.31 -5.87 -1.77
N LEU A 74 7.65 -5.31 -2.80
CA LEU A 74 7.41 -6.00 -4.08
C LEU A 74 8.71 -6.48 -4.74
N ALA A 75 9.77 -5.67 -4.70
CA ALA A 75 11.07 -6.04 -5.24
C ALA A 75 11.71 -7.23 -4.50
N ARG A 76 11.49 -7.37 -3.19
CA ARG A 76 12.03 -8.48 -2.39
C ARG A 76 11.30 -9.80 -2.63
N VAL A 77 9.99 -9.75 -2.81
CA VAL A 77 9.18 -10.95 -3.10
C VAL A 77 9.11 -11.27 -4.60
N ARG A 78 9.73 -10.43 -5.45
CA ARG A 78 9.80 -10.59 -6.91
C ARG A 78 8.43 -10.67 -7.60
N SER A 79 7.37 -10.15 -6.96
CA SER A 79 5.99 -10.15 -7.47
C SER A 79 5.76 -9.26 -8.70
N MET A 80 6.81 -8.81 -9.37
CA MET A 80 6.71 -7.96 -10.56
C MET A 80 7.48 -8.53 -11.76
N GLN A 81 7.93 -9.79 -11.69
CA GLN A 81 8.72 -10.42 -12.76
C GLN A 81 7.94 -10.54 -14.09
N ALA A 82 6.63 -10.77 -14.02
CA ALA A 82 5.75 -10.86 -15.18
C ALA A 82 4.96 -9.56 -15.45
N GLY A 83 5.34 -8.44 -14.82
CA GLY A 83 4.61 -7.18 -14.87
C GLY A 83 3.89 -6.86 -13.56
N LEU A 84 3.05 -5.82 -13.54
CA LEU A 84 2.27 -5.46 -12.35
C LEU A 84 1.12 -6.47 -12.15
N PRO A 85 1.01 -7.11 -10.98
CA PRO A 85 -0.09 -8.03 -10.71
C PRO A 85 -1.46 -7.36 -10.74
N GLY A 86 -2.47 -8.10 -11.18
CA GLY A 86 -3.87 -7.65 -11.24
C GLY A 86 -4.37 -7.00 -9.94
N TRP A 87 -4.05 -7.62 -8.79
CA TRP A 87 -4.45 -7.17 -7.45
C TRP A 87 -3.82 -5.83 -7.04
N LEU A 88 -2.69 -5.45 -7.65
CA LEU A 88 -1.94 -4.26 -7.28
C LEU A 88 -2.56 -3.00 -7.89
N HIS A 89 -3.23 -3.10 -9.05
CA HIS A 89 -3.89 -1.96 -9.70
C HIS A 89 -4.94 -1.25 -8.82
N PRO A 90 -5.95 -1.93 -8.24
CA PRO A 90 -6.93 -1.26 -7.38
C PRO A 90 -6.28 -0.64 -6.14
N LYS A 91 -5.25 -1.28 -5.59
CA LYS A 91 -4.48 -0.76 -4.46
C LYS A 91 -3.73 0.54 -4.82
N LEU A 92 -3.04 0.56 -5.96
CA LEU A 92 -2.35 1.75 -6.45
C LEU A 92 -3.34 2.89 -6.74
N PHE A 93 -4.50 2.58 -7.31
CA PHE A 93 -5.55 3.56 -7.54
C PHE A 93 -6.01 4.21 -6.22
N ILE A 94 -6.24 3.41 -5.17
CA ILE A 94 -6.60 3.93 -3.84
C ILE A 94 -5.48 4.83 -3.27
N TRP A 95 -4.21 4.45 -3.40
CA TRP A 95 -3.12 5.31 -2.93
C TRP A 95 -3.03 6.64 -3.68
N VAL A 96 -3.33 6.65 -4.98
CA VAL A 96 -3.42 7.90 -5.77
C VAL A 96 -4.56 8.78 -5.26
N LEU A 97 -5.72 8.21 -4.96
CA LEU A 97 -6.83 8.96 -4.36
C LEU A 97 -6.43 9.56 -3.01
N PHE A 98 -5.72 8.81 -2.17
CA PHE A 98 -5.20 9.32 -0.90
C PHE A 98 -4.14 10.40 -1.08
N ALA A 99 -3.29 10.30 -2.10
CA ALA A 99 -2.33 11.35 -2.43
C ALA A 99 -3.02 12.67 -2.84
N ALA A 100 -4.15 12.58 -3.57
CA ALA A 100 -4.93 13.73 -4.01
C ALA A 100 -5.88 14.29 -2.93
N ALA A 101 -6.17 13.54 -1.87
CA ALA A 101 -7.13 13.91 -0.82
C ALA A 101 -6.95 15.31 -0.19
N PRO A 102 -5.72 15.84 0.04
CA PRO A 102 -5.56 17.20 0.56
C PRO A 102 -6.22 18.26 -0.32
N ALA A 103 -6.30 18.06 -1.63
CA ALA A 103 -6.96 18.99 -2.53
C ALA A 103 -8.47 19.06 -2.24
N VAL A 104 -9.10 17.93 -1.89
CA VAL A 104 -10.53 17.88 -1.55
C VAL A 104 -10.77 18.54 -0.20
N PHE A 105 -10.01 18.18 0.84
CA PHE A 105 -10.15 18.80 2.17
C PHE A 105 -9.98 20.33 2.14
N ASN A 106 -9.05 20.84 1.34
CA ASN A 106 -8.78 22.27 1.26
C ASN A 106 -9.73 23.05 0.36
N ARG A 107 -10.43 22.40 -0.59
CA ARG A 107 -11.36 23.06 -1.53
C ARG A 107 -12.82 22.84 -1.17
N LYS A 108 -13.13 21.73 -0.51
CA LYS A 108 -14.48 21.28 -0.15
C LYS A 108 -14.52 20.78 1.30
N PRO A 109 -14.28 21.66 2.29
CA PRO A 109 -14.27 21.27 3.70
C PRO A 109 -15.61 20.66 4.16
N GLU A 110 -16.73 20.95 3.49
CA GLU A 110 -18.04 20.34 3.74
C GLU A 110 -18.09 18.83 3.50
N TRP A 111 -17.15 18.28 2.71
CA TRP A 111 -17.02 16.84 2.50
C TRP A 111 -16.30 16.12 3.65
N SER A 112 -15.75 16.86 4.62
CA SER A 112 -14.89 16.29 5.68
C SER A 112 -15.55 15.16 6.47
N LYS A 113 -16.85 15.28 6.76
CA LYS A 113 -17.60 14.21 7.46
C LYS A 113 -17.74 12.95 6.60
N ALA A 114 -17.97 13.10 5.29
CA ALA A 114 -18.04 11.96 4.38
C ALA A 114 -16.66 11.30 4.22
N LEU A 115 -15.61 12.11 4.03
CA LEU A 115 -14.23 11.63 3.88
C LEU A 115 -13.72 10.92 5.14
N TRP A 116 -14.16 11.33 6.33
CA TRP A 116 -13.86 10.68 7.60
C TRP A 116 -14.21 9.18 7.60
N PHE A 117 -15.35 8.81 7.01
CA PHE A 117 -15.77 7.40 6.92
C PHE A 117 -15.31 6.73 5.63
N LEU A 118 -15.27 7.47 4.53
CA LEU A 118 -14.91 6.94 3.21
C LEU A 118 -13.44 6.49 3.17
N PHE A 119 -12.50 7.26 3.73
CA PHE A 119 -11.07 6.92 3.64
C PHE A 119 -10.66 5.69 4.45
N PRO A 120 -11.13 5.47 5.70
CA PRO A 120 -10.94 4.19 6.37
C PRO A 120 -11.51 3.00 5.59
N LEU A 121 -12.68 3.16 4.97
CA LEU A 121 -13.28 2.11 4.14
C LEU A 121 -12.41 1.78 2.91
N LEU A 122 -11.93 2.81 2.19
CA LEU A 122 -10.99 2.64 1.08
C LEU A 122 -9.68 1.96 1.53
N ALA A 123 -9.16 2.29 2.72
CA ALA A 123 -7.98 1.62 3.25
C ALA A 123 -8.26 0.16 3.61
N ALA A 124 -9.45 -0.16 4.16
CA ALA A 124 -9.86 -1.54 4.40
C ALA A 124 -9.96 -2.33 3.10
N VAL A 125 -10.50 -1.73 2.03
CA VAL A 125 -10.53 -2.34 0.68
C VAL A 125 -9.11 -2.58 0.15
N SER A 126 -8.21 -1.60 0.29
CA SER A 126 -6.79 -1.74 -0.08
C SER A 126 -6.10 -2.87 0.70
N ALA A 127 -6.38 -2.99 2.01
CA ALA A 127 -5.89 -4.07 2.84
C ALA A 127 -6.47 -5.42 2.44
N TYR A 128 -7.76 -5.48 2.08
CA TYR A 128 -8.41 -6.69 1.58
C TYR A 128 -7.71 -7.23 0.33
N PHE A 129 -7.40 -6.38 -0.65
CA PHE A 129 -6.62 -6.79 -1.83
C PHE A 129 -5.21 -7.26 -1.46
N ALA A 130 -4.57 -6.63 -0.49
CA ALA A 130 -3.25 -7.04 -0.03
C ALA A 130 -3.26 -8.41 0.69
N ILE A 131 -4.34 -8.76 1.40
CA ILE A 131 -4.45 -10.01 2.15
C ILE A 131 -4.92 -11.16 1.25
N ASN A 132 -5.89 -10.89 0.38
CA ASN A 132 -6.57 -11.91 -0.42
C ASN A 132 -6.05 -11.99 -1.86
N HIS A 133 -4.93 -11.34 -2.17
CA HIS A 133 -4.30 -11.57 -3.46
C HIS A 133 -3.92 -13.05 -3.57
N PRO A 134 -4.20 -13.72 -4.69
CA PRO A 134 -3.51 -14.95 -4.98
C PRO A 134 -2.04 -14.58 -5.07
N GLY A 135 -1.25 -14.98 -4.07
CA GLY A 135 0.18 -15.10 -4.26
C GLY A 135 0.37 -15.90 -5.54
N GLU A 136 1.35 -15.56 -6.38
CA GLU A 136 1.58 -16.21 -7.68
C GLU A 136 2.03 -17.68 -7.56
N SER A 137 1.46 -18.48 -6.65
CA SER A 137 1.49 -19.94 -6.63
C SER A 137 0.50 -20.53 -7.64
N GLY A 138 0.58 -20.11 -8.90
CA GLY A 138 -0.34 -20.56 -9.95
C GLY A 138 0.17 -20.53 -11.39
N ALA A 139 1.41 -20.08 -11.63
CA ALA A 139 2.01 -20.04 -12.98
C ALA A 139 3.37 -20.74 -13.02
N ALA A 140 3.44 -21.98 -12.52
CA ALA A 140 4.37 -23.02 -12.96
C ALA A 140 4.04 -24.35 -12.27
N ALA A 141 3.04 -25.05 -12.77
CA ALA A 141 3.05 -26.51 -12.76
C ALA A 141 2.33 -27.08 -14.00
N PRO A 142 2.87 -26.91 -15.21
CA PRO A 142 2.70 -27.89 -16.27
C PRO A 142 3.97 -28.75 -16.33
N ALA A 143 4.09 -29.76 -15.46
CA ALA A 143 5.08 -30.83 -15.64
C ALA A 143 4.78 -32.07 -14.77
N ALA A 144 3.50 -32.41 -14.58
CA ALA A 144 3.12 -33.72 -14.05
C ALA A 144 2.23 -34.51 -15.03
N SER A 145 2.06 -34.00 -16.26
CA SER A 145 1.32 -34.66 -17.33
C SER A 145 2.22 -35.26 -18.41
N ASP A 146 3.51 -34.95 -18.43
CA ASP A 146 4.44 -35.44 -19.46
C ASP A 146 5.20 -36.71 -19.04
N GLU A 147 5.31 -37.01 -17.74
CA GLU A 147 5.96 -38.25 -17.25
C GLU A 147 5.03 -39.47 -17.39
N ALA A 148 3.71 -39.30 -17.27
CA ALA A 148 2.75 -40.41 -17.39
C ALA A 148 2.56 -40.88 -18.85
N ALA A 149 2.83 -40.03 -19.84
CA ALA A 149 2.69 -40.37 -21.25
C ALA A 149 3.92 -41.11 -21.84
N GLN A 150 5.06 -41.09 -21.14
CA GLN A 150 6.28 -41.79 -21.59
C GLN A 150 6.43 -43.18 -20.96
N THR A 151 5.76 -43.47 -19.84
CA THR A 151 5.80 -44.80 -19.21
C THR A 151 4.84 -45.82 -19.84
N GLU A 152 3.84 -45.38 -20.62
CA GLU A 152 2.94 -46.30 -21.36
C GLU A 152 3.44 -46.67 -22.76
N ALA A 153 4.60 -46.14 -23.19
CA ALA A 153 5.17 -46.33 -24.53
C ALA A 153 6.48 -47.13 -24.56
N GLU A 154 6.94 -47.69 -23.43
CA GLU A 154 8.05 -48.66 -23.35
C GLU A 154 7.59 -50.04 -22.85
#